data_AF-A0A822YEJ1-F1
#
_entry.id   AF-A0A822YEJ1-F1
#
_cell.length_a   1.000
_cell.length_b   1.000
_cell.length_c   1.000
_cell.angle_alpha   90.00
_cell.angle_beta   90.00
_cell.angle_gamma   90.00
#
_symmetry.space_group_name_H-M   'P 1'
#
loop_
_entity.id
_entity.type
_entity.pdbx_description
1 polymer ?
#
loop_
_entity_poly.entity_id
_entity_poly.type
_entity_poly.pdbx_seq_one_letter_code
_entity_poly.pdbx_strand_id
1 'polypeptide(L)'
;MGALEIIKAAKKSGLNLMIGGMVERLAMGFAGHLASVLECFKFVDLDTPLFLSEDPVVGGYEGTSRNVKLGYIKELIYEEIILFYFILVTMKFY
;
A
#
# COMPACT_ATOMS: atom_id res chain seq x y z
N MET A 1 17.57 2.66 4.31
CA MET A 1 16.58 2.00 5.19
C MET A 1 15.38 1.66 4.33
N GLY A 2 14.86 0.43 4.41
CA GLY A 2 13.66 0.02 3.67
C GLY A 2 12.39 0.26 4.49
N ALA A 3 11.22 -0.05 3.90
CA ALA A 3 9.91 0.15 4.53
C ALA A 3 9.74 -0.66 5.80
N LEU A 4 10.20 -1.91 5.80
CA LEU A 4 10.06 -2.79 6.95
C LEU A 4 10.87 -2.28 8.15
N GLU A 5 12.05 -1.68 7.94
CA GLU A 5 12.82 -1.06 9.02
C GLU A 5 12.10 0.15 9.63
N ILE A 6 11.48 0.99 8.80
CA ILE A 6 10.71 2.16 9.27
C ILE A 6 9.48 1.71 10.04
N ILE A 7 8.72 0.74 9.51
CA ILE A 7 7.54 0.17 10.19
C ILE A 7 7.93 -0.41 11.55
N LYS A 8 9.03 -1.17 11.62
CA LYS A 8 9.54 -1.74 12.88
C LYS A 8 9.94 -0.65 13.87
N ALA A 9 10.64 0.39 13.42
CA ALA A 9 11.05 1.50 14.26
C ALA A 9 9.83 2.25 14.83
N ALA A 10 8.87 2.58 13.99
CA ALA A 10 7.65 3.28 14.40
C ALA A 10 6.79 2.48 15.37
N LYS A 11 6.64 1.17 15.13
CA LYS A 11 5.96 0.25 16.05
C LYS A 11 6.66 0.21 17.41
N LYS A 12 7.99 0.18 17.43
CA LYS A 12 8.78 0.21 18.67
C LYS A 12 8.62 1.53 19.43
N SER A 13 8.44 2.63 18.71
CA SER A 13 8.22 3.97 19.29
C SER A 13 6.78 4.23 19.75
N GLY A 14 5.84 3.30 19.55
CA GLY A 14 4.43 3.46 19.92
C GLY A 14 3.66 4.47 19.06
N LEU A 15 4.20 4.83 17.88
CA LEU A 15 3.55 5.75 16.95
C LEU A 15 2.43 5.03 16.19
N ASN A 16 1.34 5.74 15.91
CA ASN A 16 0.34 5.23 14.98
C ASN A 16 0.84 5.40 13.55
N LEU A 17 0.66 4.35 12.73
CA LEU A 17 1.05 4.37 11.33
C LEU A 17 -0.15 4.51 10.41
N MET A 18 0.04 5.27 9.34
CA MET A 18 -0.80 5.25 8.15
C MET A 18 0.00 4.72 6.96
N ILE A 19 -0.64 3.92 6.12
CA ILE A 19 -0.11 3.50 4.82
C ILE A 19 -0.92 4.16 3.71
N GLY A 20 -0.23 4.65 2.69
CA GLY A 20 -0.84 5.20 1.48
C GLY A 20 0.11 5.13 0.30
N GLY A 21 -0.17 5.92 -0.73
CA GLY A 21 0.66 6.03 -1.93
C GLY A 21 0.15 7.13 -2.86
N MET A 22 0.84 7.32 -3.98
CA MET A 22 0.34 8.19 -5.04
C MET A 22 -0.60 7.38 -5.97
N VAL A 23 -1.03 7.96 -7.08
CA VAL A 23 -2.06 7.37 -7.96
C VAL A 23 -1.50 6.19 -8.78
N GLU A 24 -1.17 5.08 -8.11
CA GLU A 24 -0.45 3.93 -8.66
C GLU A 24 -1.15 2.64 -8.27
N ARG A 25 -1.94 2.10 -9.20
CA ARG A 25 -2.85 0.99 -8.92
C ARG A 25 -2.13 -0.27 -8.41
N LEU A 26 -0.98 -0.62 -8.98
CA LEU A 26 -0.21 -1.81 -8.59
C LEU A 26 0.43 -1.64 -7.19
N ALA A 27 1.05 -0.49 -6.95
CA ALA A 27 1.68 -0.18 -5.67
C ALA A 27 0.65 -0.16 -4.53
N MET A 28 -0.53 0.40 -4.78
CA MET A 28 -1.63 0.40 -3.83
C MET A 28 -2.21 -0.99 -3.55
N GLY A 29 -2.29 -1.86 -4.56
CA GLY A 29 -2.65 -3.26 -4.33
C GLY A 29 -1.67 -3.96 -3.40
N PHE A 30 -0.36 -3.79 -3.62
CA PHE A 30 0.68 -4.32 -2.75
C PHE A 30 0.62 -3.72 -1.34
N ALA A 31 0.41 -2.40 -1.22
CA ALA A 31 0.22 -1.72 0.06
C ALA A 31 -1.00 -2.28 0.82
N GLY A 32 -2.09 -2.60 0.12
CA GLY A 32 -3.26 -3.25 0.70
C GLY A 32 -2.94 -4.63 1.27
N HIS A 33 -2.17 -5.45 0.55
CA HIS A 33 -1.64 -6.72 1.06
C HIS A 33 -0.77 -6.50 2.29
N LEU A 34 0.16 -5.55 2.25
CA LEU A 34 1.04 -5.24 3.37
C LEU A 34 0.24 -4.80 4.61
N ALA A 35 -0.77 -3.95 4.44
CA ALA A 35 -1.66 -3.49 5.50
C ALA A 35 -2.51 -4.63 6.10
N SER A 36 -2.96 -5.57 5.27
CA SER A 36 -3.74 -6.72 5.72
C SER A 36 -2.93 -7.73 6.54
N VAL A 37 -1.63 -7.82 6.27
CA VAL A 37 -0.71 -8.75 6.96
C VAL A 37 -0.08 -8.10 8.19
N LEU A 38 0.18 -6.79 8.14
CA LEU A 38 0.82 -6.05 9.23
C LEU A 38 -0.23 -5.26 10.02
N GLU A 39 -0.61 -5.76 11.19
CA GLU A 39 -1.56 -5.14 12.12
C GLU A 39 -1.03 -3.86 12.82
N CYS A 40 -0.08 -3.14 12.22
CA CYS A 40 0.50 -1.92 12.78
C CYS A 40 -0.06 -0.63 12.18
N PHE A 41 -0.86 -0.71 11.13
CA PHE A 41 -1.47 0.46 10.49
C PHE A 41 -2.82 0.77 11.13
N LYS A 42 -2.92 1.93 11.75
CA LYS A 42 -4.18 2.45 12.30
C LYS A 42 -5.07 3.03 11.21
N PHE A 43 -4.45 3.55 10.15
CA PHE A 43 -5.13 4.18 9.02
C PHE A 43 -4.62 3.59 7.70
N VAL A 44 -5.52 3.40 6.74
CA VAL A 44 -5.22 2.90 5.39
C VAL A 44 -5.82 3.88 4.39
N ASP A 45 -4.97 4.52 3.61
CA ASP A 45 -5.30 5.58 2.65
C ASP A 45 -4.92 5.13 1.23
N LEU A 46 -5.75 4.24 0.66
CA LEU A 46 -5.50 3.56 -0.62
C LEU A 46 -6.63 3.79 -1.64
N ASP A 47 -7.28 4.95 -1.58
CA ASP A 47 -8.47 5.27 -2.39
C ASP A 47 -8.13 6.02 -3.69
N THR A 48 -6.88 6.49 -3.86
CA THR A 48 -6.50 7.31 -5.02
C THR A 48 -6.75 6.65 -6.39
N PRO A 49 -6.67 5.31 -6.59
CA PRO A 49 -6.96 4.68 -7.87
C PRO A 49 -8.44 4.68 -8.22
N LEU A 50 -9.34 4.98 -7.26
CA LEU A 50 -10.77 5.17 -7.52
C LEU A 50 -11.05 6.43 -8.35
N PHE A 51 -10.07 7.34 -8.46
CA PHE A 51 -10.17 8.56 -9.26
C PHE A 51 -9.58 8.40 -10.68
N LEU A 52 -9.08 7.21 -11.04
CA LEU A 52 -8.62 6.94 -12.40
C LEU A 52 -9.82 6.77 -13.34
N SER A 53 -9.79 7.45 -14.49
CA SER A 53 -10.83 7.33 -15.52
C SER A 53 -10.81 5.96 -16.21
N GLU A 54 -9.64 5.33 -16.26
CA GLU A 54 -9.42 3.99 -16.81
C GLU A 54 -8.55 3.20 -15.83
N ASP A 55 -8.85 1.92 -15.66
CA ASP A 55 -8.07 1.03 -14.79
C ASP A 55 -6.94 0.38 -15.61
N PRO A 56 -5.66 0.78 -15.42
CA PRO A 56 -4.56 0.29 -16.25
C PRO A 56 -4.09 -1.12 -15.83
N VAL A 57 -4.63 -1.69 -14.74
CA VAL A 57 -4.20 -2.97 -14.18
C VAL A 57 -5.36 -3.96 -14.19
N VAL A 58 -5.11 -5.18 -14.66
CA VAL A 58 -6.07 -6.28 -14.58
C VAL A 58 -5.78 -7.12 -13.33
N GLY A 59 -6.74 -7.16 -12.39
CA GLY A 59 -6.63 -7.95 -11.15
C GLY A 59 -5.97 -7.21 -9.98
N GLY A 60 -5.31 -7.94 -9.09
CA GLY A 60 -4.63 -7.41 -7.90
C GLY A 60 -5.54 -7.04 -6.73
N TYR A 61 -6.57 -6.22 -6.93
CA TYR A 61 -7.66 -6.07 -5.97
C TYR A 61 -8.94 -5.56 -6.64
N GLU A 62 -10.07 -5.97 -6.10
CA GLU A 62 -11.41 -5.55 -6.51
C GLU A 62 -12.14 -4.99 -5.29
N GLY A 63 -12.85 -3.89 -5.43
CA GLY A 63 -13.49 -3.30 -4.26
C GLY A 63 -14.27 -2.04 -4.52
N THR A 64 -14.93 -1.60 -3.46
CA THR A 64 -15.56 -0.28 -3.33
C THR A 64 -14.70 0.57 -2.38
N SER A 65 -15.00 1.86 -2.28
CA SER A 65 -14.30 2.78 -1.37
C SER A 65 -14.26 2.34 0.10
N ARG A 66 -15.14 1.41 0.52
CA ARG A 66 -15.18 0.89 1.90
C ARG A 66 -14.65 -0.53 2.04
N ASN A 67 -14.66 -1.33 0.98
CA ASN A 67 -14.32 -2.74 1.07
C ASN A 67 -13.49 -3.15 -0.13
N VAL A 68 -12.27 -3.61 0.13
CA VAL A 68 -11.33 -4.08 -0.87
C VAL A 68 -11.09 -5.57 -0.66
N LYS A 69 -11.34 -6.36 -1.69
CA LYS A 69 -10.96 -7.76 -1.80
C LYS A 69 -9.63 -7.85 -2.55
N LEU A 70 -8.61 -8.33 -1.86
CA LEU A 70 -7.31 -8.54 -2.45
C LEU A 70 -7.32 -9.80 -3.34
N GLY A 71 -6.76 -9.68 -4.54
CA GLY A 71 -6.66 -10.72 -5.55
C GLY A 71 -5.20 -11.09 -5.84
N TYR A 72 -5.01 -12.10 -6.68
CA TYR A 72 -3.68 -12.51 -7.14
C TYR A 72 -3.15 -11.49 -8.15
N ILE A 73 -1.89 -11.07 -7.99
CA ILE A 73 -1.18 -10.20 -8.93
C ILE A 73 -0.32 -11.11 -9.82
N LYS A 74 -0.70 -11.28 -11.09
CA LYS A 74 -0.10 -12.24 -12.02
C LYS A 74 0.95 -11.58 -12.93
N GLU A 75 1.83 -10.76 -12.37
CA GLU A 75 3.08 -10.30 -13.02
C GLU A 75 3.89 -9.50 -11.99
N LEU A 76 5.05 -10.04 -11.61
CA LEU A 76 6.09 -9.34 -10.87
C LEU A 76 7.39 -9.64 -11.63
N ILE A 77 7.68 -8.86 -12.67
CA ILE A 77 8.95 -8.95 -13.39
C ILE A 77 9.62 -7.59 -13.30
N TYR A 78 10.76 -7.56 -12.60
CA TYR A 78 11.72 -6.45 -12.48
C TYR A 78 11.13 -5.08 -12.11
N GLU A 79 10.87 -4.78 -10.82
CA GLU A 79 11.03 -3.43 -10.19
C GLU A 79 10.74 -3.49 -8.65
N GLU A 80 11.25 -4.52 -7.95
CA GLU A 80 11.03 -4.71 -6.51
C GLU A 80 11.57 -3.56 -5.63
N ILE A 81 12.39 -2.67 -6.19
CA ILE A 81 13.05 -1.57 -5.49
C ILE A 81 12.30 -0.23 -5.62
N ILE A 82 11.61 0.02 -6.74
CA ILE A 82 10.97 1.32 -7.01
C ILE A 82 9.59 1.38 -6.37
N LEU A 83 8.82 0.28 -6.38
CA LEU A 83 7.53 0.21 -5.67
C LEU A 83 7.67 0.43 -4.15
N PHE A 84 8.75 -0.11 -3.56
CA PHE A 84 9.02 0.07 -2.13
C PHE A 84 9.39 1.52 -1.78
N TYR A 85 10.07 2.23 -2.68
CA TYR A 85 10.36 3.65 -2.51
C TYR A 85 9.08 4.48 -2.52
N PHE A 86 8.10 4.13 -3.36
CA PHE A 86 6.85 4.87 -3.47
C PHE A 86 5.89 4.68 -2.29
N ILE A 87 5.77 3.46 -1.77
CA ILE A 87 4.97 3.18 -0.56
C ILE A 87 5.59 3.85 0.67
N LEU A 88 6.91 3.99 0.71
CA LEU A 88 7.61 4.72 1.78
C LEU A 88 7.23 6.20 1.84
N VAL A 89 6.93 6.81 0.69
CA VAL A 89 6.80 8.28 0.53
C VAL A 89 5.59 8.86 1.27
N THR A 90 4.66 8.04 1.76
CA THR A 90 3.44 8.53 2.44
C THR A 90 3.16 7.90 3.81
N MET A 91 4.16 7.28 4.46
CA MET A 91 4.00 6.88 5.88
C MET A 91 3.91 8.13 6.76
N LYS A 92 2.69 8.46 7.21
CA LYS A 92 2.44 9.52 8.19
C LYS A 92 2.39 8.92 9.60
N PHE A 93 3.05 9.60 10.53
CA PHE A 93 3.05 9.28 11.95
C PHE A 93 2.05 10.18 12.68
N TYR A 94 1.21 9.60 13.54
CA TYR A 94 0.22 10.31 14.35
C TYR A 94 0.32 9.94 15.84
#